data_AF-F4N3F0-F1
#
_entry.id   AF-F4N3F0-F1
#
_cell.length_a   1.000
_cell.length_b   1.000
_cell.length_c   1.000
_cell.angle_alpha   90.00
_cell.angle_beta   90.00
_cell.angle_gamma   90.00
#
_symmetry.space_group_name_H-M   'P 1'
#
loop_
_entity.id
_entity.type
_entity.pdbx_description
1 polymer ?
#
loop_
_entity_poly.entity_id
_entity_poly.type
_entity_poly.pdbx_seq_one_letter_code
_entity_poly.pdbx_strand_id
1 'polypeptide(L)'
;MATKPNILLVHGAWGDGSHWRHIIPTLHNKNYPVYAVQNPLTSLADDVERTRKLAASLEGPTILVGHSYGGMVISQLGDLPHVVGLVFVAAFAPDKGESLSSIFQLRAPPLGAANLVPDSDGFLWIKREKFHESFCHDLDKTKPSL
;
A
#
# COMPACT_ATOMS: atom_id res chain seq x y z
N MET A 1 -27.02 16.78 -4.57
CA MET A 1 -26.43 15.43 -4.62
C MET A 1 -25.28 15.39 -3.63
N ALA A 2 -25.13 14.31 -2.84
CA ALA A 2 -23.99 14.20 -1.93
C ALA A 2 -22.68 14.20 -2.75
N THR A 3 -21.68 14.97 -2.31
CA THR A 3 -20.35 14.98 -2.93
C THR A 3 -19.71 13.61 -2.76
N LYS A 4 -19.08 13.08 -3.82
CA LYS A 4 -18.37 11.81 -3.73
C LYS A 4 -17.12 11.97 -2.87
N PRO A 5 -16.77 10.97 -2.04
CA PRO A 5 -15.55 11.03 -1.27
C PRO A 5 -14.32 10.97 -2.19
N ASN A 6 -13.23 11.59 -1.76
CA ASN A 6 -11.92 11.37 -2.35
C ASN A 6 -11.49 9.93 -2.11
N ILE A 7 -10.86 9.30 -3.10
CA ILE A 7 -10.23 7.99 -2.97
C ILE A 7 -8.71 8.20 -2.97
N LEU A 8 -8.07 8.01 -1.82
CA LEU A 8 -6.63 8.13 -1.68
C LEU A 8 -6.00 6.74 -1.63
N LEU A 9 -5.28 6.39 -2.70
CA LEU A 9 -4.69 5.09 -2.93
C LEU A 9 -3.25 5.05 -2.42
N VAL A 10 -2.93 4.08 -1.55
CA VAL A 10 -1.63 3.89 -0.91
C VAL A 10 -1.06 2.54 -1.33
N HIS A 11 0.02 2.57 -2.08
CA HIS A 11 0.64 1.35 -2.62
C HIS A 11 1.39 0.55 -1.53
N GLY A 12 1.66 -0.72 -1.85
CA GLY A 12 2.49 -1.60 -1.02
C GLY A 12 3.99 -1.39 -1.24
N ALA A 13 4.81 -2.23 -0.60
CA ALA A 13 6.25 -2.27 -0.81
C ALA A 13 6.58 -2.60 -2.28
N TRP A 14 7.74 -2.11 -2.76
CA TRP A 14 8.21 -2.29 -4.15
C TRP A 14 7.25 -1.77 -5.24
N GLY A 15 6.36 -0.85 -4.89
CA GLY A 15 5.40 -0.26 -5.82
C GLY A 15 5.50 1.26 -5.87
N ASP A 16 4.63 1.84 -6.70
CA ASP A 16 4.38 3.28 -6.80
C ASP A 16 2.89 3.51 -7.17
N GLY A 17 2.51 4.72 -7.54
CA GLY A 17 1.14 5.02 -7.98
C GLY A 17 0.63 4.19 -9.16
N SER A 18 1.52 3.66 -10.02
CA SER A 18 1.15 2.82 -11.17
C SER A 18 0.60 1.45 -10.77
N HIS A 19 0.78 1.04 -9.50
CA HIS A 19 0.13 -0.14 -8.91
C HIS A 19 -1.39 -0.10 -9.14
N TRP A 20 -1.96 1.09 -9.17
CA TRP A 20 -3.40 1.31 -9.29
C TRP A 20 -3.87 1.61 -10.72
N ARG A 21 -3.02 1.43 -11.74
CA ARG A 21 -3.31 1.82 -13.14
C ARG A 21 -4.61 1.25 -13.72
N HIS A 22 -5.07 0.09 -13.24
CA HIS A 22 -6.32 -0.53 -13.69
C HIS A 22 -7.54 -0.11 -12.86
N ILE A 23 -7.33 0.42 -11.66
CA ILE A 23 -8.38 0.85 -10.74
C ILE A 23 -8.72 2.34 -10.95
N ILE A 24 -7.69 3.19 -11.12
CA ILE A 24 -7.85 4.64 -11.29
C ILE A 24 -8.84 4.98 -12.42
N PRO A 25 -8.73 4.43 -13.65
CA PRO A 25 -9.67 4.77 -14.73
C PRO A 25 -11.11 4.38 -14.39
N THR A 26 -11.32 3.25 -13.74
CA THR A 26 -12.65 2.76 -13.37
C THR A 26 -13.33 3.66 -12.34
N LEU A 27 -12.58 4.11 -11.33
CA LEU A 27 -13.09 5.04 -10.31
C LEU A 27 -13.31 6.45 -10.89
N HIS A 28 -12.39 6.91 -11.73
CA HIS A 28 -12.52 8.18 -12.44
C HIS A 28 -13.76 8.21 -13.35
N ASN A 29 -14.02 7.13 -14.11
CA ASN A 29 -15.24 7.00 -14.94
C ASN A 29 -16.53 6.96 -14.12
N LYS A 30 -16.44 6.63 -12.83
CA LYS A 30 -17.54 6.73 -11.87
C LYS A 30 -17.59 8.11 -11.20
N ASN A 31 -16.82 9.11 -11.64
CA ASN A 31 -16.77 10.47 -11.12
C ASN A 31 -16.26 10.58 -9.67
N TYR A 32 -15.43 9.65 -9.21
CA TYR A 32 -14.72 9.82 -7.93
C TYR A 32 -13.45 10.67 -8.16
N PRO A 33 -13.12 11.61 -7.26
CA PRO A 33 -11.76 12.17 -7.17
C PRO A 33 -10.81 11.06 -6.71
N VAL A 34 -9.73 10.82 -7.47
CA VAL A 34 -8.78 9.73 -7.17
C VAL A 34 -7.37 10.28 -7.13
N TYR A 35 -6.64 9.92 -6.07
CA TYR A 35 -5.27 10.33 -5.84
C TYR A 35 -4.45 9.09 -5.49
N ALA A 36 -3.20 9.02 -5.96
CA ALA A 36 -2.26 7.98 -5.57
C ALA A 36 -1.10 8.63 -4.81
N VAL A 37 -0.84 8.16 -3.60
CA VAL A 37 0.32 8.60 -2.80
C VAL A 37 1.58 7.99 -3.40
N GLN A 38 2.65 8.77 -3.45
CA GLN A 38 3.99 8.26 -3.70
C GLN A 38 4.69 8.09 -2.35
N ASN A 39 4.70 6.86 -1.82
CA ASN A 39 5.35 6.54 -0.56
C ASN A 39 6.88 6.60 -0.75
N PRO A 40 7.63 7.30 0.12
CA PRO A 40 9.09 7.25 0.14
C PRO A 40 9.65 5.83 0.30
N LEU A 41 8.94 4.94 1.02
CA LEU A 41 9.37 3.60 1.42
C LEU A 41 10.69 3.58 2.22
N THR A 42 11.07 4.72 2.81
CA THR A 42 12.24 4.86 3.70
C THR A 42 11.92 4.44 5.13
N SER A 43 10.70 4.74 5.60
CA SER A 43 10.22 4.33 6.91
C SER A 43 8.68 4.41 6.97
N LEU A 44 8.07 3.66 7.89
CA LEU A 44 6.62 3.78 8.14
C LEU A 44 6.22 5.20 8.54
N ALA A 45 7.05 5.89 9.33
CA ALA A 45 6.76 7.26 9.76
C ALA A 45 6.72 8.23 8.55
N ASP A 46 7.67 8.10 7.62
CA ASP A 46 7.73 8.95 6.42
C ASP A 46 6.57 8.67 5.46
N ASP A 47 6.21 7.39 5.28
CA ASP A 47 5.08 6.99 4.42
C ASP A 47 3.74 7.49 4.98
N VAL A 48 3.58 7.41 6.30
CA VAL A 48 2.43 7.93 7.04
C VAL A 48 2.37 9.45 6.94
N GLU A 49 3.49 10.14 7.11
CA GLU A 49 3.54 11.61 7.01
C GLU A 49 3.29 12.10 5.58
N ARG A 50 3.82 11.41 4.57
CA ARG A 50 3.56 11.73 3.17
C ARG A 50 2.07 11.57 2.84
N THR A 51 1.46 10.48 3.29
CA THR A 51 0.02 10.21 3.11
C THR A 51 -0.83 11.23 3.85
N ARG A 52 -0.49 11.57 5.10
CA ARG A 52 -1.17 12.58 5.91
C ARG A 52 -1.17 13.95 5.24
N LYS A 53 -0.03 14.39 4.73
CA LYS A 53 0.08 15.68 4.01
C LYS A 53 -0.80 15.72 2.77
N LEU A 54 -0.82 14.66 1.98
CA LEU A 54 -1.71 14.60 0.81
C LEU A 54 -3.17 14.59 1.26
N ALA A 55 -3.55 13.76 2.22
CA ALA A 55 -4.92 13.71 2.76
C ALA A 55 -5.39 15.07 3.28
N ALA A 56 -4.54 15.81 4.02
CA ALA A 56 -4.86 17.13 4.55
C ALA A 56 -5.03 18.22 3.47
N SER A 57 -4.45 18.01 2.27
CA SER A 57 -4.64 18.93 1.14
C SER A 57 -5.95 18.70 0.37
N LEU A 58 -6.67 17.60 0.67
CA LEU A 58 -7.93 17.27 0.00
C LEU A 58 -9.11 17.87 0.76
N GLU A 59 -10.07 18.42 0.01
CA GLU A 59 -11.32 18.91 0.57
C GLU A 59 -12.38 17.79 0.63
N GLY A 60 -13.09 17.70 1.76
CA GLY A 60 -14.23 16.81 1.92
C GLY A 60 -13.90 15.37 2.37
N PRO A 61 -14.93 14.51 2.44
CA PRO A 61 -14.79 13.13 2.92
C PRO A 61 -13.76 12.35 2.12
N THR A 62 -12.87 11.61 2.81
CA THR A 62 -11.79 10.85 2.17
C THR A 62 -11.81 9.39 2.60
N ILE A 63 -11.68 8.47 1.65
CA ILE A 63 -11.48 7.04 1.88
C ILE A 63 -10.02 6.72 1.58
N LEU A 64 -9.33 6.10 2.55
CA LEU A 64 -7.97 5.61 2.37
C LEU A 64 -8.00 4.15 1.93
N VAL A 65 -7.30 3.82 0.85
CA VAL A 65 -7.23 2.46 0.30
C VAL A 65 -5.78 2.00 0.31
N GLY A 66 -5.46 1.01 1.12
CA GLY A 66 -4.12 0.47 1.28
C GLY A 66 -4.00 -0.92 0.68
N HIS A 67 -3.00 -1.16 -0.15
CA HIS A 67 -2.64 -2.50 -0.62
C HIS A 67 -1.41 -3.04 0.09
N SER A 68 -1.42 -4.31 0.50
CA SER A 68 -0.28 -4.97 1.15
C SER A 68 0.29 -4.12 2.31
N TYR A 69 1.56 -3.73 2.26
CA TYR A 69 2.22 -2.79 3.18
C TYR A 69 1.44 -1.48 3.39
N GLY A 70 0.77 -0.96 2.35
CA GLY A 70 -0.03 0.26 2.45
C GLY A 70 -1.14 0.20 3.50
N GLY A 71 -1.55 -1.01 3.91
CA GLY A 71 -2.42 -1.23 5.06
C GLY A 71 -1.84 -0.70 6.38
N MET A 72 -0.55 -0.93 6.63
CA MET A 72 0.14 -0.38 7.80
C MET A 72 0.09 1.15 7.83
N VAL A 73 0.22 1.77 6.66
CA VAL A 73 0.22 3.23 6.50
C VAL A 73 -1.17 3.80 6.80
N ILE A 74 -2.22 3.26 6.17
CA ILE A 74 -3.58 3.80 6.34
C ILE A 74 -4.13 3.56 7.77
N SER A 75 -3.69 2.51 8.46
CA SER A 75 -4.08 2.26 9.86
C SER A 75 -3.62 3.37 10.82
N GLN A 76 -2.58 4.14 10.48
CA GLN A 76 -2.11 5.27 11.30
C GLN A 76 -2.89 6.57 11.08
N LEU A 77 -3.89 6.56 10.20
CA LEU A 77 -4.57 7.77 9.71
C LEU A 77 -6.10 7.67 9.78
N GLY A 78 -6.62 6.58 10.36
CA GLY A 78 -8.07 6.36 10.49
C GLY A 78 -8.77 7.33 11.45
N ASP A 79 -8.01 8.06 12.27
CA ASP A 79 -8.50 9.04 13.24
C ASP A 79 -8.51 10.48 12.69
N LEU A 80 -8.05 10.71 11.45
CA LEU A 80 -8.15 12.02 10.81
C LEU A 80 -9.63 12.41 10.62
N PRO A 81 -10.01 13.67 10.93
CA PRO A 81 -11.41 14.06 11.07
C PRO A 81 -12.24 13.95 9.79
N HIS A 82 -11.61 14.02 8.62
CA HIS A 82 -12.26 13.91 7.31
C HIS A 82 -12.08 12.53 6.65
N VAL A 83 -11.37 11.60 7.29
CA VAL A 83 -11.27 10.21 6.83
C VAL A 83 -12.54 9.48 7.26
N VAL A 84 -13.31 9.01 6.29
CA VAL A 84 -14.63 8.38 6.50
C VAL A 84 -14.61 6.87 6.27
N GLY A 85 -13.45 6.30 5.94
CA GLY A 85 -13.32 4.86 5.75
C GLY A 85 -11.90 4.43 5.38
N LEU A 86 -11.57 3.20 5.78
CA LEU A 86 -10.35 2.49 5.41
C LEU A 86 -10.72 1.27 4.58
N VAL A 87 -10.00 1.02 3.50
CA VAL A 87 -10.16 -0.17 2.64
C VAL A 87 -8.82 -0.90 2.56
N PHE A 88 -8.81 -2.15 3.01
CA PHE A 88 -7.64 -3.01 3.03
C PHE A 88 -7.70 -4.00 1.86
N VAL A 89 -6.83 -3.84 0.86
CA VAL A 89 -6.75 -4.71 -0.31
C VAL A 89 -5.55 -5.64 -0.14
N ALA A 90 -5.79 -6.91 0.20
CA ALA A 90 -4.72 -7.88 0.48
C ALA A 90 -3.63 -7.28 1.41
N ALA A 91 -4.07 -6.50 2.39
CA ALA A 91 -3.23 -5.58 3.15
C ALA A 91 -3.07 -6.00 4.60
N PHE A 92 -2.01 -5.51 5.24
CA PHE A 92 -1.86 -5.64 6.69
C PHE A 92 -2.87 -4.73 7.38
N ALA A 93 -3.59 -5.26 8.38
CA ALA A 93 -4.53 -4.51 9.20
C ALA A 93 -4.13 -4.66 10.68
N PRO A 94 -3.06 -3.95 11.13
CA PRO A 94 -2.56 -4.06 12.50
C PRO A 94 -3.58 -3.54 13.52
N ASP A 95 -3.67 -4.22 14.66
CA ASP A 95 -4.22 -3.65 15.88
C ASP A 95 -3.25 -2.61 16.50
N LYS A 96 -3.76 -1.83 17.46
CA LYS A 96 -2.95 -0.82 18.15
C LYS A 96 -1.74 -1.46 18.84
N GLY A 97 -0.55 -1.03 18.46
CA GLY A 97 0.72 -1.51 19.01
C GLY A 97 1.30 -2.71 18.27
N GLU A 98 0.60 -3.27 17.27
CA GLU A 98 1.15 -4.32 16.42
C GLU A 98 2.15 -3.75 15.40
N SER A 99 3.15 -4.57 15.09
CA SER A 99 4.17 -4.29 14.08
C SER A 99 4.05 -5.28 12.92
N LEU A 100 4.66 -4.95 11.78
CA LEU A 100 4.79 -5.93 10.69
C LEU A 100 5.45 -7.22 11.19
N SER A 101 6.52 -7.11 11.99
CA SER A 101 7.22 -8.28 12.54
C SER A 101 6.32 -9.15 13.42
N SER A 102 5.47 -8.55 14.27
CA SER A 102 4.55 -9.33 15.11
C SER A 102 3.49 -10.02 14.26
N ILE A 103 2.95 -9.32 13.24
CA ILE A 103 1.98 -9.92 12.30
C ILE A 103 2.60 -11.06 11.49
N PHE A 104 3.84 -10.92 11.04
CA PHE A 104 4.55 -11.98 10.33
C PHE A 104 4.74 -13.23 11.20
N GLN A 105 4.90 -13.08 12.52
CA GLN A 105 5.05 -14.21 13.45
C GLN A 105 3.73 -14.95 13.71
N LEU A 106 2.56 -14.39 13.35
CA LEU A 106 1.27 -15.05 13.53
C LEU A 106 1.05 -16.26 12.61
N ARG A 107 1.90 -16.43 11.59
CA ARG A 107 1.78 -17.49 10.59
C ARG A 107 3.14 -17.98 10.13
N ALA A 108 3.16 -19.16 9.49
CA ALA A 108 4.36 -19.61 8.80
C ALA A 108 4.77 -18.57 7.75
N PRO A 109 6.07 -18.27 7.62
CA PRO A 109 6.54 -17.30 6.64
C PRO A 109 6.19 -17.78 5.23
N PRO A 110 5.74 -16.88 4.33
CA PRO A 110 5.52 -17.25 2.94
C PRO A 110 6.84 -17.65 2.28
N LEU A 111 6.79 -18.47 1.23
CA LEU A 111 7.98 -18.94 0.49
C LEU A 111 8.93 -17.79 0.13
N GLY A 112 8.37 -16.65 -0.29
CA GLY A 112 9.15 -15.47 -0.68
C GLY A 112 9.88 -14.76 0.47
N ALA A 113 9.53 -15.00 1.74
CA ALA A 113 10.16 -14.31 2.87
C ALA A 113 11.65 -14.64 3.01
N ALA A 114 12.06 -15.87 2.72
CA ALA A 114 13.46 -16.29 2.74
C ALA A 114 14.30 -15.68 1.60
N ASN A 115 13.64 -15.06 0.63
CA ASN A 115 14.25 -14.43 -0.53
C ASN A 115 14.34 -12.91 -0.39
N LEU A 116 13.94 -12.35 0.76
CA LEU A 116 14.14 -10.94 1.08
C LEU A 116 15.58 -10.69 1.53
N VAL A 117 16.21 -9.66 0.96
CA VAL A 117 17.58 -9.25 1.27
C VAL A 117 17.62 -7.72 1.41
N PRO A 118 18.30 -7.16 2.43
CA PRO A 118 18.55 -5.73 2.49
C PRO A 118 19.67 -5.33 1.52
N ASP A 119 19.63 -4.11 1.01
CA ASP A 119 20.79 -3.46 0.40
C ASP A 119 21.63 -2.68 1.44
N SER A 120 22.64 -1.95 0.97
CA SER A 120 23.53 -1.15 1.84
C SER A 120 22.82 0.01 2.54
N ASP A 121 21.69 0.46 2.02
CA ASP A 121 20.95 1.63 2.50
C ASP A 121 19.74 1.21 3.37
N GLY A 122 19.56 -0.10 3.58
CA GLY A 122 18.51 -0.67 4.41
C GLY A 122 17.18 -0.91 3.69
N PHE A 123 17.11 -0.70 2.37
CA PHE A 123 15.94 -1.09 1.59
C PHE A 123 15.90 -2.60 1.42
N LEU A 124 14.71 -3.17 1.53
CA LEU A 124 14.49 -4.58 1.28
C LEU A 124 14.29 -4.82 -0.21
N TRP A 125 14.82 -5.92 -0.71
CA TRP A 125 14.69 -6.39 -2.09
C TRP A 125 14.36 -7.88 -2.10
N ILE A 126 13.71 -8.35 -3.17
CA ILE A 126 13.56 -9.78 -3.42
C ILE A 126 14.72 -10.22 -4.31
N LYS A 127 15.41 -11.32 -3.96
CA LYS A 127 16.45 -11.93 -4.80
C LYS A 127 15.93 -12.07 -6.22
N ARG A 128 16.65 -11.49 -7.19
CA ARG A 128 16.18 -11.35 -8.58
C ARG A 128 15.84 -12.70 -9.20
N GLU A 129 16.71 -13.69 -9.00
CA GLU A 129 16.53 -15.06 -9.49
C GLU A 129 15.36 -15.80 -8.85
N LYS A 130 14.82 -15.28 -7.74
CA LYS A 130 13.65 -15.81 -7.02
C LYS A 130 12.41 -14.93 -7.12
N PHE A 131 12.46 -13.83 -7.87
CA PHE A 131 11.35 -12.88 -7.94
C PHE A 131 10.05 -13.54 -8.39
N HIS A 132 10.12 -14.35 -9.45
CA HIS A 132 8.94 -15.03 -9.99
C HIS A 132 8.26 -15.93 -8.96
N GLU A 133 9.00 -16.88 -8.36
CA GLU A 133 8.46 -17.78 -7.33
C GLU A 133 8.01 -17.07 -6.03
N SER A 134 8.58 -15.90 -5.72
CA SER A 134 8.34 -15.20 -4.45
C SER A 134 7.21 -14.19 -4.51
N PHE A 135 7.02 -13.52 -5.65
CA PHE A 135 6.16 -12.34 -5.77
C PHE A 135 5.06 -12.48 -6.82
N CYS A 136 5.29 -13.28 -7.86
CA CYS A 136 4.37 -13.41 -8.99
C CYS A 136 4.28 -14.85 -9.51
N HIS A 137 4.22 -15.80 -8.56
CA HIS A 137 4.22 -17.23 -8.83
C HIS A 137 3.01 -17.69 -9.67
N ASP A 138 1.95 -16.88 -9.68
CA ASP A 138 0.71 -17.04 -10.41
C ASP A 138 0.73 -16.41 -11.82
N LEU A 139 1.78 -15.65 -12.17
CA LEU A 139 1.95 -15.07 -13.49
C LEU A 139 2.68 -16.03 -14.44
N ASP A 140 2.31 -16.01 -15.72
CA ASP A 140 3.05 -16.70 -16.77
C ASP A 140 4.48 -16.16 -16.86
N LYS A 141 5.47 -17.07 -16.97
CA LYS A 141 6.90 -16.72 -17.10
C LYS A 141 7.24 -15.83 -18.30
N THR A 142 6.33 -15.74 -19.28
CA THR A 142 6.48 -14.94 -20.50
C THR A 142 5.99 -13.50 -20.34
N LYS A 143 5.28 -13.18 -19.26
CA LYS A 143 4.97 -11.80 -18.90
C LYS A 143 6.13 -11.27 -18.06
N PRO A 144 6.86 -10.26 -18.52
CA PRO A 144 7.91 -9.67 -17.70
C PRO A 144 7.27 -9.14 -16.42
N SER A 145 7.61 -9.75 -15.30
CA SER A 145 7.57 -9.04 -14.03
C SER A 145 8.78 -8.12 -14.00
N LEU A 146 8.50 -6.85 -13.68
CA LEU A 146 9.37 -5.67 -13.69
C LEU A 146 10.88 -5.95 -13.59
#